data_AF-M2A052-F1
#
_entry.id   AF-M2A052-F1
#
_cell.length_a   1.000
_cell.length_b   1.000
_cell.length_c   1.000
_cell.angle_alpha   90.00
_cell.angle_beta   90.00
_cell.angle_gamma   90.00
#
_symmetry.space_group_name_H-M   'P 1'
#
loop_
_entity.id
_entity.type
_entity.pdbx_description
1 polymer ?
#
loop_
_entity_poly.entity_id
_entity_poly.type
_entity_poly.pdbx_seq_one_letter_code
_entity_poly.pdbx_strand_id
1 'polypeptide(L)' 'MTIKLNREHEFHVNSKRIYRLMSILNLKSVCRKKKKNYKKTTPQVTAENTLNRNFNSDKFGEKW' A
#
# COMPACT_ATOMS: atom_id res chain seq x y z
N MET A 1 7.14 14.28 -5.99
CA MET A 1 7.75 15.12 -7.03
C MET A 1 6.72 16.08 -7.62
N THR A 2 5.67 15.59 -8.30
CA THR A 2 4.67 16.41 -9.00
C THR A 2 4.02 17.50 -8.15
N ILE A 3 3.55 17.16 -6.93
CA ILE A 3 2.90 18.13 -6.03
C ILE A 3 3.83 19.29 -5.66
N LYS A 4 5.10 19.00 -5.35
CA LYS A 4 6.10 20.02 -5.00
C LYS A 4 6.38 20.93 -6.19
N LEU A 5 6.60 20.33 -7.37
CA LEU A 5 6.93 21.03 -8.60
C LEU A 5 5.79 21.92 -9.09
N ASN A 6 4.54 21.44 -9.00
CA ASN A 6 3.35 22.23 -9.32
C ASN A 6 3.12 23.39 -8.33
N ARG A 7 3.48 23.20 -7.05
CA ARG A 7 3.33 24.23 -6.01
C ARG A 7 4.41 25.32 -6.08
N GLU A 8 5.65 24.96 -6.41
CA GLU A 8 6.78 25.90 -6.46
C GLU A 8 6.83 26.70 -7.76
N HIS A 9 6.33 26.15 -8.87
CA HIS A 9 6.41 26.77 -10.19
C HIS A 9 5.05 27.03 -10.84
N GLU A 10 3.96 26.97 -10.06
CA GLU A 10 2.57 27.18 -10.53
C GLU A 10 2.16 26.29 -11.71
N PHE A 11 2.84 25.16 -11.92
CA PHE A 11 2.55 24.29 -13.04
C PHE A 11 1.32 23.42 -12.79
N HIS A 12 0.60 23.11 -13.87
CA HIS A 12 -0.48 22.13 -13.88
C HIS A 12 -0.09 20.90 -14.70
N VAL A 13 1.05 20.28 -14.33
CA VAL A 13 1.54 19.09 -15.06
C VAL A 13 0.87 17.82 -14.52
N ASN A 14 0.39 16.97 -15.44
CA ASN A 14 -0.10 15.63 -15.11
C ASN A 14 1.03 14.76 -14.51
N SER A 15 0.72 14.03 -13.43
CA SER A 15 1.65 13.11 -12.77
C SER A 15 2.25 12.06 -13.70
N LYS A 16 1.48 11.57 -14.68
CA LYS A 16 1.96 10.60 -15.70
C LYS A 16 3.08 11.18 -16.57
N ARG A 17 3.02 12.47 -16.91
CA ARG A 17 4.03 13.13 -17.75
C ARG A 17 5.37 13.25 -17.03
N ILE A 18 5.33 13.64 -15.76
CA ILE A 18 6.53 13.70 -14.89
C ILE A 18 7.11 12.29 -14.70
N TYR A 19 6.26 11.28 -14.47
CA TYR A 19 6.73 9.89 -14.35
C TYR A 19 7.46 9.40 -15.60
N ARG A 20 6.94 9.69 -16.80
CA ARG A 20 7.60 9.33 -18.08
C ARG A 20 8.97 10.02 -18.23
N LEU A 21 9.05 11.32 -17.95
CA LEU A 21 10.31 12.08 -18.01
C LEU A 21 11.35 11.55 -17.01
N MET A 22 10.93 11.27 -15.78
CA MET A 22 11.80 10.66 -14.77
C MET A 22 12.34 9.30 -15.24
N SER A 23 11.50 8.47 -15.86
CA SER A 23 11.92 7.18 -16.41
C SER A 23 12.95 7.32 -17.53
N ILE A 24 12.76 8.28 -18.45
CA ILE A 24 13.71 8.55 -19.55
C ILE A 24 15.08 8.99 -19.00
N LEU A 25 15.07 9.85 -17.98
CA LEU A 25 16.27 10.37 -17.34
C LEU A 25 16.84 9.41 -16.27
N ASN A 26 16.25 8.23 -16.12
CA ASN A 26 16.58 7.24 -15.07
C ASN A 26 16.60 7.82 -13.64
N LEU A 27 15.77 8.84 -13.39
CA LEU A 27 15.64 9.52 -12.10
C LEU A 27 14.61 8.83 -11.22
N LYS A 28 14.95 8.65 -9.93
CA LYS A 28 14.05 8.09 -8.92
C LYS A 28 13.76 9.10 -7.82
N SER A 29 12.52 9.12 -7.35
CA SER A 29 12.12 9.96 -6.21
C SER A 29 12.71 9.38 -4.92
N VAL A 30 13.69 10.07 -4.31
CA VAL A 30 14.33 9.67 -3.04
C VAL A 30 13.33 9.71 -1.88
N CYS A 31 12.41 10.68 -1.87
CA CYS A 31 11.43 10.87 -0.80
C CYS A 31 10.21 9.94 -0.94
N ARG A 32 10.41 8.62 -1.07
CA ARG A 32 9.30 7.66 -0.98
C ARG A 32 9.00 7.38 0.49
N LYS A 33 7.81 7.76 0.97
CA LYS A 33 7.35 7.36 2.31
C LYS A 33 7.35 5.82 2.39
N LYS A 34 8.08 5.24 3.35
CA LYS A 34 8.07 3.79 3.59
C LYS A 34 6.62 3.36 3.89
N LYS A 35 6.12 2.33 3.19
CA LYS A 35 4.79 1.78 3.48
C LYS A 35 4.80 1.24 4.90
N LYS A 36 3.75 1.54 5.69
CA LYS A 36 3.60 0.93 7.02
C LYS A 36 3.39 -0.57 6.82
N ASN A 37 4.23 -1.39 7.42
CA ASN A 37 3.99 -2.82 7.52
C ASN A 37 2.89 -3.05 8.55
N TYR A 38 1.92 -3.92 8.24
CA TYR A 38 0.94 -4.35 9.24
C TYR A 38 1.66 -5.14 10.33
N LYS A 39 1.56 -4.70 11.58
CA LYS A 39 2.07 -5.46 12.72
C LYS A 39 0.98 -6.46 13.10
N LYS A 40 1.27 -7.76 12.99
CA LYS A 40 0.36 -8.79 13.53
C LYS A 40 0.27 -8.59 15.04
N THR A 41 -0.93 -8.35 15.55
CA THR A 41 -1.22 -8.27 16.99
C THR A 41 -2.23 -9.36 17.33
N THR A 42 -2.09 -9.95 18.52
CA THR A 42 -3.16 -10.79 19.07
C THR A 42 -4.36 -9.91 19.37
N PRO A 43 -5.56 -10.19 18.82
CA PRO A 43 -6.74 -9.39 19.11
C PRO A 43 -7.11 -9.53 20.60
N GLN A 44 -7.50 -8.42 21.23
CA GLN A 44 -7.93 -8.41 22.64
C GLN A 44 -9.26 -9.13 22.84
N VAL A 45 -10.11 -9.12 21.81
CA VAL A 45 -11.40 -9.78 21.78
C VAL A 45 -11.49 -10.59 20.50
N THR A 46 -11.68 -11.89 20.64
CA THR A 46 -12.05 -12.80 19.55
C THR A 46 -13.53 -13.11 19.72
N ALA A 47 -14.31 -13.04 18.66
CA ALA A 47 -15.72 -13.42 18.73
C ALA A 47 -15.84 -14.94 18.96
N GLU A 48 -16.79 -15.33 19.80
CA GLU A 48 -17.07 -16.74 20.07
C GLU A 48 -17.59 -17.46 18.82
N ASN A 49 -17.26 -18.75 18.70
CA ASN A 49 -17.69 -19.59 17.58
C ASN A 49 -19.14 -20.04 17.73
N THR A 50 -20.09 -19.14 17.48
CA THR A 50 -21.53 -19.42 17.60
C THR A 50 -22.01 -20.52 16.62
N LEU A 51 -21.32 -20.69 15.49
CA LEU A 51 -21.67 -21.67 14.47
C LEU A 51 -21.14 -23.08 14.79
N ASN A 52 -20.34 -23.24 15.86
CA ASN A 52 -19.65 -24.46 16.23
C ASN A 52 -18.91 -25.14 15.06
N ARG A 53 -18.27 -24.33 14.19
CA ARG A 53 -17.53 -24.81 13.01
C ARG A 53 -16.03 -24.89 13.28
N ASN A 54 -15.36 -25.87 12.69
CA ASN A 54 -13.90 -25.93 12.76
C ASN A 54 -13.28 -25.00 11.69
N PHE A 55 -12.71 -23.87 12.11
CA PHE A 55 -12.05 -22.89 11.24
C PHE A 55 -10.55 -23.16 10.99
N ASN A 56 -9.97 -24.17 11.65
CA ASN A 56 -8.58 -24.56 11.40
C ASN A 56 -8.50 -25.46 10.15
N SER A 57 -7.50 -25.24 9.31
CA SER A 57 -7.20 -26.07 8.13
C SER A 57 -5.69 -26.28 8.02
N ASP A 58 -5.28 -27.42 7.50
CA ASP A 58 -3.87 -27.78 7.37
C ASP A 58 -3.27 -27.14 6.12
N LYS A 59 -4.08 -26.97 5.06
CA LYS A 59 -3.66 -26.32 3.80
C LYS A 59 -4.55 -25.16 3.43
N PHE A 60 -3.94 -24.20 2.72
CA PHE A 60 -4.64 -23.08 2.13
C PHE A 60 -5.70 -23.55 1.12
N GLY A 61 -6.94 -23.10 1.29
CA GLY A 61 -8.05 -23.37 0.36
C GLY A 61 -8.90 -24.61 0.68
N GLU A 62 -8.66 -25.32 1.79
CA GLU A 62 -9.46 -26.50 2.17
C GLU A 62 -10.83 -26.16 2.77
N LYS A 63 -10.98 -24.95 3.32
CA LYS A 63 -12.23 -24.47 3.93
C LYS A 63 -12.57 -23.09 3.39
N TRP A 64 -13.87 -22.88 3.10
CA TRP A 64 -14.45 -21.68 2.52
C TRP A 64 -15.43 -21.04 3.50
#